data_AF-A0A6N2MV76-F1
#
_entry.id   AF-A0A6N2MV76-F1
#
_cell.length_a   1.000
_cell.length_b   1.000
_cell.length_c   1.000
_cell.angle_alpha   90.00
_cell.angle_beta   90.00
_cell.angle_gamma   90.00
#
_symmetry.space_group_name_H-M   'P 1'
#
loop_
_entity.id
_entity.type
_entity.pdbx_description
1 polymer ?
#
loop_
_entity_poly.entity_id
_entity_poly.type
_entity_poly.pdbx_seq_one_letter_code
_entity_poly.pdbx_strand_id
1 'polypeptide(L)'
;MGVQGLWDLLAPVGRRVSVETLAGKKLAIDASIWLVQFMKAMRDDKGEMVRNAHLLGFFRRICKLLYLRTKPVFVFDGATPALKRRTVIARRRLRENARAKIRKTAEKLLLNQLKSMRLKELAKDLEKQNAANKKGKQTKILEENKGVPEKLDEMLAASIAAEECGRLNNNASTSAAAAVEERDRDGDGDEEMILVKKWA
;
A
#
# COMPACT_ATOMS: atom_id res chain seq x y z
N MET A 1 -19.02 -3.52 -2.28
CA MET A 1 -20.17 -2.92 -1.56
C MET A 1 -21.10 -4.08 -1.27
N GLY A 2 -21.58 -4.22 -0.04
CA GLY A 2 -22.31 -5.41 0.41
C GLY A 2 -21.60 -6.12 1.56
N VAL A 3 -22.14 -7.28 1.93
CA VAL A 3 -21.59 -8.16 2.98
C VAL A 3 -20.40 -8.95 2.40
N GLN A 4 -19.29 -9.01 3.13
CA GLN A 4 -18.09 -9.71 2.70
C GLN A 4 -18.31 -11.23 2.76
N GLY A 5 -17.90 -11.95 1.70
CA GLY A 5 -18.04 -13.43 1.61
C GLY A 5 -19.46 -13.94 1.33
N LEU A 6 -20.47 -13.06 1.25
CA LEU A 6 -21.86 -13.48 1.08
C LEU A 6 -22.11 -14.21 -0.25
N TRP A 7 -21.47 -13.78 -1.33
CA TRP A 7 -21.67 -14.39 -2.64
C TRP A 7 -21.08 -15.80 -2.73
N ASP A 8 -19.95 -16.05 -2.07
CA ASP A 8 -19.32 -17.36 -2.04
C ASP A 8 -20.21 -18.37 -1.28
N LEU A 9 -20.83 -17.91 -0.19
CA LEU A 9 -21.81 -18.69 0.58
C LEU A 9 -23.08 -18.99 -0.23
N LEU A 10 -23.59 -18.03 -1.01
CA LEU A 10 -24.83 -18.18 -1.79
C LEU A 10 -24.62 -18.81 -3.17
N ALA A 11 -23.37 -19.04 -3.60
CA ALA A 11 -23.07 -19.60 -4.91
C ALA A 11 -23.81 -20.93 -5.21
N PRO A 12 -23.94 -21.88 -4.25
CA PRO A 12 -24.62 -23.16 -4.50
C PRO A 12 -26.12 -23.03 -4.80
N VAL A 13 -26.77 -21.98 -4.30
CA VAL A 13 -28.23 -21.76 -4.47
C VAL A 13 -28.56 -20.88 -5.68
N GLY A 14 -27.55 -20.34 -6.36
CA GLY A 14 -27.73 -19.45 -7.51
C GLY A 14 -28.27 -20.18 -8.74
N ARG A 15 -29.41 -19.72 -9.27
CA ARG A 15 -29.97 -20.21 -10.55
C ARG A 15 -29.55 -19.31 -11.71
N ARG A 16 -29.05 -19.92 -12.80
CA ARG A 16 -28.81 -19.22 -14.06
C ARG A 16 -30.14 -18.98 -14.77
N VAL A 17 -30.39 -17.74 -15.16
CA VAL A 17 -31.61 -17.31 -15.84
C VAL A 17 -31.21 -16.65 -17.16
N SER A 18 -31.82 -17.07 -18.27
CA SER A 18 -31.55 -16.45 -19.57
C SER A 18 -32.13 -15.04 -19.61
N VAL A 19 -31.42 -14.14 -20.30
CA VAL A 19 -31.76 -12.71 -20.29
C VAL A 19 -33.09 -12.42 -20.99
N GLU A 20 -33.49 -13.28 -21.93
CA GLU A 20 -34.76 -13.21 -22.65
C GLU A 20 -35.98 -13.33 -21.73
N THR A 21 -35.85 -14.08 -20.62
CA THR A 21 -36.94 -14.22 -19.63
C THR A 21 -37.23 -12.93 -18.85
N LEU A 22 -36.39 -11.91 -19.01
CA LEU A 22 -36.59 -10.58 -18.42
C LEU A 22 -37.42 -9.66 -19.31
N ALA A 23 -37.69 -10.04 -20.56
CA ALA A 23 -38.50 -9.25 -21.49
C ALA A 23 -39.89 -8.94 -20.90
N GLY A 24 -40.33 -7.70 -21.03
CA GLY A 24 -41.60 -7.19 -20.49
C GLY A 24 -41.62 -6.96 -18.98
N LYS A 25 -40.64 -7.45 -18.22
CA LYS A 25 -40.59 -7.29 -16.76
C LYS A 25 -40.15 -5.87 -16.35
N LYS A 26 -40.70 -5.40 -15.23
CA LYS A 26 -40.25 -4.19 -14.55
C LYS A 26 -39.03 -4.53 -13.70
N LEU A 27 -37.91 -3.85 -13.94
CA LEU A 27 -36.65 -4.12 -13.23
C LEU A 27 -36.22 -2.90 -12.44
N ALA A 28 -36.12 -3.05 -11.12
CA ALA A 28 -35.48 -2.04 -10.27
C ALA A 28 -33.95 -2.14 -10.43
N ILE A 29 -33.31 -1.01 -10.72
CA ILE A 29 -31.87 -0.93 -10.97
C ILE A 29 -31.26 0.05 -9.99
N ASP A 30 -30.29 -0.42 -9.20
CA ASP A 30 -29.44 0.46 -8.40
C ASP A 30 -28.54 1.28 -9.33
N ALA A 31 -28.90 2.54 -9.49
CA ALA A 31 -28.20 3.50 -10.32
C ALA A 31 -27.01 4.14 -9.57
N SER A 32 -27.06 4.16 -8.24
CA SER A 32 -26.02 4.78 -7.39
C SER A 32 -24.69 4.03 -7.51
N ILE A 33 -24.74 2.70 -7.55
CA ILE A 33 -23.55 1.87 -7.73
C ILE A 33 -22.99 1.99 -9.15
N TRP A 34 -23.85 2.13 -10.16
CA TRP A 34 -23.43 2.31 -11.55
C TRP A 34 -22.57 3.56 -11.73
N LEU A 35 -23.00 4.68 -11.13
CA LEU A 35 -22.28 5.95 -11.21
C LEU A 35 -20.82 5.80 -10.72
N VAL A 36 -20.66 5.20 -9.54
CA VAL A 36 -19.33 4.97 -8.94
C VAL A 36 -18.51 3.96 -9.74
N GLN A 37 -19.15 2.93 -10.31
CA GLN A 37 -18.47 1.94 -11.15
C GLN A 37 -17.95 2.57 -12.44
N PHE A 38 -18.75 3.36 -13.15
CA PHE A 38 -18.35 3.97 -14.41
C PHE A 38 -17.16 4.91 -14.23
N MET A 39 -17.17 5.76 -13.21
CA MET A 39 -16.04 6.63 -12.90
C MET A 39 -14.75 5.87 -12.53
N LYS A 40 -14.88 4.68 -11.94
CA LYS A 40 -13.71 3.87 -11.55
C LYS A 40 -13.18 3.00 -12.68
N ALA A 41 -14.07 2.46 -13.51
CA ALA A 41 -13.76 1.44 -14.51
C ALA A 41 -13.43 2.01 -15.89
N MET A 42 -14.05 3.12 -16.31
CA MET A 42 -13.74 3.75 -17.60
C MET A 42 -12.54 4.69 -17.44
N ARG A 43 -11.35 4.15 -17.70
CA ARG A 43 -10.09 4.90 -17.72
C ARG A 43 -9.46 4.76 -19.11
N ASP A 44 -8.81 5.83 -19.55
CA ASP A 44 -8.00 5.83 -20.76
C ASP A 44 -6.73 4.99 -20.56
N ASP A 45 -5.99 4.71 -21.64
CA ASP A 45 -4.73 3.95 -21.60
C ASP A 45 -3.67 4.57 -20.67
N LYS A 46 -3.78 5.87 -20.42
CA LYS A 46 -2.94 6.62 -19.47
C LYS A 46 -3.38 6.49 -18.01
N GLY A 47 -4.49 5.80 -17.74
CA GLY A 47 -5.08 5.64 -16.40
C GLY A 47 -5.97 6.80 -15.94
N GLU A 48 -6.15 7.83 -16.78
CA GLU A 48 -6.99 8.98 -16.48
C GLU A 48 -8.47 8.66 -16.65
N MET A 49 -9.33 9.35 -15.89
CA MET A 49 -10.78 9.14 -15.99
C MET A 49 -11.32 9.72 -17.30
N VAL A 50 -12.09 8.92 -18.02
CA VAL A 50 -12.77 9.37 -19.24
C VAL A 50 -13.77 10.47 -18.87
N ARG A 51 -13.73 11.60 -19.58
CA ARG A 51 -14.71 12.68 -19.41
C ARG A 51 -16.13 12.14 -19.65
N ASN A 52 -17.06 12.48 -18.76
CA ASN A 52 -18.46 12.03 -18.85
C ASN A 52 -18.63 10.49 -18.93
N ALA A 53 -17.69 9.71 -18.39
CA ALA A 53 -17.75 8.25 -18.31
C ALA A 53 -19.10 7.73 -17.82
N HIS A 54 -19.69 8.41 -16.84
CA HIS A 54 -20.98 8.06 -16.29
C HIS A 54 -22.12 8.17 -17.31
N LEU A 55 -22.18 9.23 -18.12
CA LEU A 55 -23.20 9.39 -19.15
C LEU A 55 -23.07 8.30 -20.22
N LEU A 56 -21.85 8.07 -20.71
CA LEU A 56 -21.60 7.04 -21.72
C LEU A 56 -21.95 5.64 -21.21
N GLY A 57 -21.55 5.32 -19.97
CA GLY A 57 -21.86 4.06 -19.32
C GLY A 57 -23.36 3.85 -19.12
N PHE A 58 -24.07 4.87 -18.62
CA PHE A 58 -25.51 4.83 -18.45
C PHE A 58 -26.22 4.63 -19.79
N PHE A 59 -25.87 5.42 -20.80
CA PHE A 59 -26.47 5.36 -22.13
C PHE A 59 -26.35 3.94 -22.71
N ARG A 60 -25.15 3.36 -22.71
CA ARG A 60 -24.91 2.00 -23.22
C ARG A 60 -25.73 0.95 -22.46
N ARG A 61 -25.84 1.06 -21.14
CA ARG A 61 -26.63 0.10 -20.33
C ARG A 61 -28.14 0.29 -20.56
N ILE A 62 -28.62 1.52 -20.68
CA ILE A 62 -30.03 1.81 -21.00
C ILE A 62 -30.38 1.21 -22.37
N CYS A 63 -29.57 1.45 -23.41
CA CYS A 63 -29.78 0.86 -24.73
C CYS A 63 -29.87 -0.67 -24.66
N LYS A 64 -28.98 -1.32 -23.88
CA LYS A 64 -29.02 -2.78 -23.70
C LYS A 64 -30.31 -3.26 -23.01
N LEU A 65 -30.78 -2.55 -21.99
CA LEU A 65 -32.00 -2.92 -21.27
C LEU A 65 -33.26 -2.76 -22.12
N LEU A 66 -33.32 -1.70 -22.92
CA LEU A 66 -34.41 -1.45 -23.85
C LEU A 66 -34.40 -2.44 -25.02
N TYR A 67 -33.21 -2.80 -25.52
CA TYR A 67 -33.06 -3.88 -26.51
C TYR A 67 -33.65 -5.21 -26.02
N LEU A 68 -33.45 -5.53 -24.74
CA LEU A 68 -34.03 -6.70 -24.08
C LEU A 68 -35.52 -6.55 -23.75
N ARG A 69 -36.17 -5.46 -24.17
CA ARG A 69 -37.59 -5.13 -23.91
C ARG A 69 -37.95 -5.10 -22.43
N THR A 70 -37.00 -4.78 -21.56
CA THR A 70 -37.25 -4.61 -20.12
C THR A 70 -37.80 -3.22 -19.84
N LYS A 71 -38.48 -3.04 -18.70
CA LYS A 71 -38.96 -1.75 -18.21
C LYS A 71 -38.14 -1.33 -16.99
N PRO A 72 -36.98 -0.66 -17.18
CA PRO A 72 -36.10 -0.31 -16.07
C PRO A 72 -36.68 0.84 -15.22
N VAL A 73 -36.56 0.71 -13.90
CA VAL A 73 -36.84 1.73 -12.90
C VAL A 73 -35.55 2.00 -12.15
N PHE A 74 -34.96 3.19 -12.37
CA PHE A 74 -33.71 3.56 -11.74
C PHE A 74 -33.95 4.05 -10.32
N VAL A 75 -33.25 3.44 -9.37
CA VAL A 75 -33.30 3.78 -7.94
C VAL A 75 -31.96 4.38 -7.55
N PHE A 76 -32.01 5.56 -6.95
CA PHE A 76 -30.83 6.24 -6.43
C PHE A 76 -30.87 6.22 -4.89
N ASP A 77 -29.71 5.97 -4.28
CA ASP A 77 -29.53 6.12 -2.85
C ASP A 77 -29.80 7.57 -2.44
N GLY A 78 -30.53 7.75 -1.33
CA GLY A 78 -30.71 9.05 -0.69
C GLY A 78 -29.61 9.34 0.34
N ALA A 79 -29.98 10.02 1.43
CA ALA A 79 -29.07 10.31 2.52
C ALA A 79 -28.51 9.01 3.14
N THR A 80 -27.20 8.95 3.34
CA THR A 80 -26.56 7.77 3.93
C THR A 80 -26.90 7.69 5.42
N PRO A 81 -27.32 6.53 5.96
CA PRO A 81 -27.60 6.38 7.39
C PRO A 81 -26.32 6.51 8.24
N ALA A 82 -26.47 6.95 9.50
CA ALA A 82 -25.34 7.27 10.38
C ALA A 82 -24.36 6.09 10.55
N LEU A 83 -24.88 4.87 10.69
CA LEU A 83 -24.08 3.65 10.84
C LEU A 83 -23.19 3.38 9.61
N LYS A 84 -23.74 3.52 8.39
CA LYS A 84 -22.99 3.37 7.13
C LYS A 84 -21.95 4.49 6.97
N ARG A 85 -22.26 5.72 7.41
CA ARG A 85 -21.29 6.84 7.39
C ARG A 85 -20.06 6.53 8.27
N ARG A 86 -20.26 6.16 9.54
CA ARG A 86 -19.16 5.85 10.48
C ARG A 86 -18.23 4.76 9.92
N THR A 87 -18.81 3.66 9.43
CA THR A 87 -18.04 2.54 8.87
C THR A 87 -17.32 2.89 7.55
N VAL A 88 -17.94 3.68 6.67
CA VAL A 88 -17.30 4.15 5.43
C VAL A 88 -16.08 5.02 5.72
N ILE A 89 -16.18 5.93 6.69
CA ILE A 89 -15.05 6.78 7.12
C ILE A 89 -13.92 5.92 7.70
N ALA A 90 -14.22 4.99 8.60
CA ALA A 90 -13.22 4.09 9.17
C ALA A 90 -12.49 3.28 8.08
N ARG A 91 -13.23 2.72 7.12
CA ARG A 91 -12.65 2.00 5.97
C ARG A 91 -11.83 2.90 5.05
N ARG A 92 -12.15 4.19 4.94
CA ARG A 92 -11.35 5.15 4.17
C ARG A 92 -10.02 5.41 4.87
N ARG A 93 -10.04 5.72 6.17
CA ARG A 93 -8.83 5.93 7.00
C ARG A 93 -7.89 4.73 6.93
N LEU A 94 -8.41 3.51 7.06
CA LEU A 94 -7.60 2.29 6.97
C LEU A 94 -6.89 2.16 5.60
N ARG A 95 -7.58 2.45 4.50
CA ARG A 95 -7.01 2.40 3.15
C ARG A 95 -5.95 3.48 2.94
N GLU A 96 -6.17 4.68 3.45
CA GLU A 96 -5.19 5.78 3.38
C GLU A 96 -3.92 5.44 4.17
N ASN A 97 -4.07 4.92 5.39
CA ASN A 97 -2.95 4.45 6.21
C ASN A 97 -2.16 3.31 5.54
N ALA A 98 -2.86 2.34 4.95
CA ALA A 98 -2.22 1.24 4.21
C ALA A 98 -1.43 1.75 3.00
N ARG A 99 -1.99 2.69 2.22
CA ARG A 99 -1.30 3.33 1.10
C ARG A 99 -0.06 4.10 1.55
N ALA A 100 -0.15 4.83 2.67
CA ALA A 100 1.00 5.54 3.24
C ALA A 100 2.12 4.57 3.65
N LYS A 101 1.77 3.44 4.28
CA LYS A 101 2.75 2.39 4.64
C LYS A 101 3.40 1.78 3.40
N ILE A 102 2.62 1.46 2.37
CA ILE A 102 3.15 0.92 1.10
C ILE A 102 4.12 1.92 0.46
N ARG A 103 3.75 3.20 0.38
CA ARG A 103 4.61 4.24 -0.17
C ARG A 103 5.93 4.36 0.58
N LYS A 104 5.90 4.45 1.92
CA LYS A 104 7.11 4.49 2.74
C LYS A 104 7.99 3.25 2.55
N THR A 105 7.38 2.09 2.36
CA THR A 105 8.11 0.83 2.12
C THR A 105 8.77 0.83 0.74
N ALA A 106 8.08 1.28 -0.30
CA ALA A 106 8.62 1.42 -1.64
C ALA A 106 9.78 2.43 -1.69
N GLU A 107 9.65 3.58 -1.02
CA GLU A 107 10.71 4.58 -0.90
C GLU A 107 11.97 4.00 -0.23
N LYS A 108 11.81 3.27 0.88
CA LYS A 108 12.94 2.58 1.55
C LYS A 108 13.58 1.53 0.67
N LEU A 109 12.78 0.74 -0.05
CA LEU A 109 13.28 -0.31 -0.93
C LEU A 109 14.09 0.28 -2.08
N LEU A 110 13.59 1.36 -2.70
CA LEU A 110 14.30 2.09 -3.75
C LEU A 110 15.63 2.66 -3.23
N LEU A 111 15.62 3.30 -2.06
CA LEU A 111 16.83 3.85 -1.44
C LEU A 111 17.88 2.76 -1.17
N ASN A 112 17.46 1.60 -0.69
CA ASN A 112 18.37 0.48 -0.44
C ASN A 112 18.98 -0.08 -1.74
N GLN A 113 18.18 -0.13 -2.82
CA GLN A 113 18.68 -0.53 -4.15
C GLN A 113 19.72 0.45 -4.68
N LEU A 114 19.46 1.76 -4.59
CA LEU A 114 20.39 2.80 -5.03
C LEU A 114 21.71 2.76 -4.24
N LYS A 115 21.65 2.59 -2.91
CA LYS A 115 22.85 2.43 -2.07
C LYS A 115 23.67 1.21 -2.49
N SER A 116 23.01 0.08 -2.71
CA SER A 116 23.66 -1.17 -3.12
C SER A 116 24.35 -1.03 -4.48
N MET A 117 23.75 -0.32 -5.44
CA MET A 117 24.36 -0.04 -6.74
C MET A 117 25.61 0.83 -6.59
N ARG A 118 25.54 1.91 -5.80
CA ARG A 118 26.68 2.80 -5.59
C ARG A 118 27.85 2.12 -4.89
N LEU A 119 27.59 1.26 -3.91
CA LEU A 119 28.64 0.45 -3.27
C LEU A 119 29.34 -0.50 -4.27
N LYS A 120 28.58 -1.10 -5.20
CA LYS A 120 29.14 -1.94 -6.27
C LYS A 120 30.00 -1.15 -7.26
N GLU A 121 29.61 0.08 -7.58
CA GLU A 121 30.43 0.98 -8.42
C GLU A 121 31.73 1.35 -7.73
N LEU A 122 31.66 1.81 -6.47
CA LEU A 122 32.85 2.14 -5.68
C LEU A 122 33.80 0.94 -5.53
N ALA A 123 33.27 -0.27 -5.31
CA ALA A 123 34.08 -1.48 -5.26
C ALA A 123 34.83 -1.74 -6.58
N LYS A 124 34.16 -1.59 -7.73
CA LYS A 124 34.80 -1.72 -9.05
C LYS A 124 35.88 -0.67 -9.29
N ASP A 125 35.66 0.56 -8.82
CA ASP A 125 36.65 1.63 -8.99
C ASP A 125 37.88 1.44 -8.09
N LEU A 126 37.69 0.93 -6.86
CA LEU A 126 38.80 0.51 -5.99
C LEU A 126 39.60 -0.65 -6.61
N GLU A 127 38.94 -1.65 -7.21
CA GLU A 127 39.62 -2.74 -7.93
C GLU A 127 40.48 -2.21 -9.09
N LYS A 128 39.97 -1.26 -9.87
CA LYS A 128 40.72 -0.61 -10.96
C LYS A 128 41.92 0.19 -10.43
N GLN A 129 41.75 0.94 -9.33
CA GLN A 129 42.86 1.67 -8.71
C GLN A 129 43.95 0.74 -8.19
N ASN A 130 43.57 -0.39 -7.58
CA ASN A 130 44.50 -1.41 -7.12
C ASN A 130 45.24 -2.09 -8.29
N ALA A 131 44.56 -2.33 -9.41
CA ALA A 131 45.18 -2.84 -10.63
C ALA A 131 46.15 -1.83 -11.28
N ALA A 132 45.86 -0.52 -11.20
CA ALA A 132 46.75 0.54 -11.67
C ALA A 132 47.99 0.70 -10.77
N ASN A 133 47.82 0.65 -9.44
CA ASN A 133 48.93 0.71 -8.49
C ASN A 133 49.85 -0.52 -8.57
N LYS A 134 49.35 -1.70 -8.98
CA LYS A 134 50.17 -2.89 -9.26
C LYS A 134 51.12 -2.72 -10.45
N LYS A 135 50.86 -1.81 -11.39
CA LYS A 135 51.76 -1.52 -12.53
C LYS A 135 52.89 -0.53 -12.20
N GLY A 136 52.86 0.12 -11.03
CA GLY A 136 53.91 1.05 -10.57
C GLY A 136 54.96 0.43 -9.64
N LYS A 137 54.82 -0.84 -9.25
CA LYS A 137 55.75 -1.52 -8.34
C LYS A 137 56.37 -2.74 -9.01
N GLN A 138 57.11 -2.49 -10.09
CA GLN A 138 58.00 -3.47 -10.70
C GLN A 138 59.44 -3.13 -10.33
N THR A 139 59.84 -3.45 -9.11
CA THR A 139 61.23 -3.75 -8.77
C THR A 139 61.27 -4.63 -7.52
N LYS A 140 61.79 -5.84 -7.74
CA LYS A 140 62.26 -6.87 -6.80
C LYS A 140 61.19 -7.67 -6.03
N ILE A 141 61.10 -8.94 -6.43
CA ILE A 141 60.44 -10.04 -5.71
C ILE A 141 61.52 -10.76 -4.88
N LEU A 142 61.03 -11.45 -3.84
CA LEU A 142 61.61 -12.51 -2.99
C LEU A 142 61.92 -11.95 -1.58
N GLU A 143 61.36 -12.44 -0.48
CA GLU A 143 60.68 -13.71 -0.22
C GLU A 143 60.00 -13.68 1.18
N GLU A 144 59.22 -14.72 1.51
CA GLU A 144 58.75 -15.14 2.85
C GLU A 144 57.63 -14.35 3.58
N ASN A 145 56.42 -14.93 3.67
CA ASN A 145 56.02 -15.74 4.84
C ASN A 145 54.56 -16.23 4.77
N LYS A 146 54.35 -17.43 5.31
CA LYS A 146 53.06 -18.07 5.57
C LYS A 146 52.28 -17.27 6.63
N GLY A 147 50.96 -17.15 6.48
CA GLY A 147 50.05 -16.96 7.61
C GLY A 147 48.93 -15.92 7.46
N VAL A 148 47.70 -16.43 7.53
CA VAL A 148 46.50 -15.83 8.17
C VAL A 148 45.65 -14.84 7.33
N PRO A 149 44.58 -15.33 6.67
CA PRO A 149 43.50 -14.50 6.14
C PRO A 149 42.35 -14.32 7.17
N GLU A 150 42.64 -14.02 8.44
CA GLU A 150 41.60 -13.84 9.48
C GLU A 150 41.47 -12.40 9.99
N LYS A 151 42.48 -11.53 9.79
CA LYS A 151 42.48 -10.17 10.37
C LYS A 151 41.51 -9.16 9.73
N LEU A 152 41.08 -9.38 8.49
CA LEU A 152 40.22 -8.44 7.76
C LEU A 152 38.74 -8.66 8.06
N ASP A 153 38.32 -9.92 8.23
CA ASP A 153 36.96 -10.26 8.64
C ASP A 153 36.74 -9.96 10.12
N GLU A 154 37.77 -10.08 10.96
CA GLU A 154 37.71 -9.73 12.39
C GLU A 154 37.60 -8.21 12.62
N MET A 155 38.27 -7.38 11.81
CA MET A 155 38.10 -5.91 11.88
C MET A 155 36.72 -5.45 11.41
N LEU A 156 36.17 -6.08 10.36
CA LEU A 156 34.85 -5.73 9.86
C LEU A 156 33.76 -6.17 10.85
N ALA A 157 33.90 -7.35 11.46
CA ALA A 157 33.02 -7.84 12.51
C ALA A 157 33.12 -6.98 13.79
N ALA A 158 34.33 -6.56 14.19
CA ALA A 158 34.53 -5.67 15.34
C ALA A 158 33.93 -4.27 15.11
N SER A 159 33.99 -3.75 13.88
CA SER A 159 33.40 -2.45 13.54
C SER A 159 31.86 -2.49 13.53
N ILE A 160 31.25 -3.61 13.13
CA ILE A 160 29.80 -3.80 13.15
C ILE A 160 29.30 -3.99 14.60
N ALA A 161 30.03 -4.75 15.43
CA ALA A 161 29.70 -4.94 16.84
C ALA A 161 29.83 -3.65 17.67
N ALA A 162 30.80 -2.79 17.35
CA ALA A 162 30.96 -1.49 17.99
C ALA A 162 29.81 -0.51 17.66
N GLU A 163 29.26 -0.56 16.43
CA GLU A 163 28.10 0.26 16.05
C GLU A 163 26.78 -0.22 16.69
N GLU A 164 26.67 -1.51 17.04
CA GLU A 164 25.49 -2.07 17.70
C GLU A 164 25.44 -1.76 19.20
N CYS A 165 26.60 -1.69 19.88
CA CYS A 165 26.67 -1.35 21.31
C CYS A 165 26.48 0.15 21.58
N GLY A 166 26.86 1.02 20.64
CA GLY A 166 26.70 2.48 20.75
C GLY A 166 25.26 3.00 20.67
N ARG A 167 24.30 2.17 20.26
CA ARG A 167 22.90 2.60 20.07
C ARG A 167 21.97 2.30 21.25
N LEU A 168 22.41 1.49 22.21
CA LEU A 168 21.61 1.11 23.38
C LEU A 168 21.75 2.07 24.57
N ASN A 169 22.74 2.97 24.58
CA ASN A 169 23.03 3.82 25.75
C ASN A 169 22.41 5.24 25.70
N ASN A 170 21.73 5.63 24.63
CA ASN A 170 21.18 6.99 24.48
C ASN A 170 19.68 7.11 24.87
N ASN A 171 19.04 6.03 25.32
CA ASN A 171 17.61 6.03 25.64
C ASN A 171 17.28 5.69 27.11
N ALA A 172 18.27 5.70 28.00
CA ALA A 172 18.02 5.62 29.44
C ALA A 172 18.67 6.82 30.15
N SER A 173 17.82 7.78 30.54
CA SER A 173 18.06 8.76 31.61
C SER A 173 18.84 10.03 31.26
N THR A 174 18.14 11.03 30.72
CA THR A 174 18.15 12.37 31.36
C THR A 174 16.76 13.00 31.21
N SER A 175 15.97 12.82 32.26
CA SER A 175 14.85 13.68 32.61
C SER A 175 15.36 14.97 33.27
N ALA A 176 14.61 16.06 33.05
CA ALA A 176 14.50 17.30 33.84
C ALA A 176 15.29 18.55 33.39
N ALA A 177 14.58 19.45 32.68
CA ALA A 177 14.37 20.89 32.98
C ALA A 177 13.65 21.54 31.75
N ALA A 178 12.31 21.73 31.78
CA ALA A 178 11.56 22.98 32.08
C ALA A 178 11.66 24.07 30.97
N ALA A 179 10.63 24.74 30.43
CA ALA A 179 9.17 24.81 30.69
C ALA A 179 8.43 25.61 29.55
N VAL A 180 7.08 25.69 29.67
CA VAL A 180 6.10 26.67 29.11
C VAL A 180 5.58 26.42 27.67
N GLU A 181 4.28 26.37 27.32
CA GLU A 181 2.97 26.36 27.98
C GLU A 181 1.93 25.79 26.98
N GLU A 182 0.95 25.02 27.46
CA GLU A 182 -0.29 24.70 26.74
C GLU A 182 -1.40 25.71 27.05
N ARG A 183 -2.17 26.07 26.02
CA ARG A 183 -3.64 26.16 26.12
C ARG A 183 -4.23 25.60 24.84
N ASP A 184 -5.01 24.53 24.93
CA ASP A 184 -6.43 24.57 24.59
C ASP A 184 -7.16 23.33 25.13
N ARG A 185 -8.36 23.58 25.68
CA ARG A 185 -9.18 22.73 26.55
C ARG A 185 -9.85 21.54 25.83
N ASP A 186 -9.97 20.46 26.60
CA ASP A 186 -10.76 19.24 26.38
C ASP A 186 -12.28 19.38 26.63
N GLY A 187 -13.00 18.34 26.18
CA GLY A 187 -14.32 17.86 26.66
C GLY A 187 -15.17 17.31 25.50
N ASP A 188 -15.75 16.11 25.45
CA ASP A 188 -15.93 14.94 26.33
C ASP A 188 -16.09 13.72 25.37
N GLY A 189 -15.76 12.49 25.73
CA GLY A 189 -16.69 11.61 26.43
C GLY A 189 -16.52 10.16 25.95
N ASP A 190 -16.32 9.28 26.92
CA ASP A 190 -16.08 7.84 26.92
C ASP A 190 -17.02 7.03 26.02
N GLU A 191 -16.54 5.97 25.33
CA GLU A 191 -17.25 4.66 25.18
C GLU A 191 -16.24 3.55 24.79
N GLU A 192 -15.82 2.79 25.80
CA GLU A 192 -15.67 1.33 25.83
C GLU A 192 -15.01 0.61 24.62
N MET A 193 -13.72 0.24 24.77
CA MET A 193 -13.04 -0.70 23.87
C MET A 193 -13.52 -2.14 24.11
N ILE A 194 -14.52 -2.58 23.34
CA ILE A 194 -14.84 -4.02 23.23
C ILE A 194 -13.78 -4.71 22.34
N LEU A 195 -12.84 -5.37 23.00
CA LEU A 195 -11.94 -6.37 22.44
C LEU A 195 -12.76 -7.57 21.92
N VAL A 196 -13.03 -7.60 20.61
CA VAL A 196 -13.50 -8.82 19.97
C VAL A 196 -12.31 -9.75 19.78
N LYS A 197 -12.19 -10.69 20.72
CA LYS A 197 -11.38 -11.91 20.64
C LYS A 197 -11.63 -12.60 19.30
N LYS A 198 -10.57 -12.80 18.53
CA LYS A 198 -10.50 -13.80 17.45
C LYS A 198 -10.84 -15.17 18.04
N TRP A 199 -11.84 -15.83 17.48
CA TRP A 199 -11.96 -17.28 17.52
C TRP A 199 -11.93 -17.80 16.08
N ALA A 200 -11.46 -19.05 15.99
CA ALA A 200 -11.00 -19.80 14.83
C ALA A 200 -11.93 -19.81 13.61
#